data_AF-A0A967HRA7-F1
#
_entry.id   AF-A0A967HRA7-F1
#
_cell.length_a   1.000
_cell.length_b   1.000
_cell.length_c   1.000
_cell.angle_alpha   90.00
_cell.angle_beta   90.00
_cell.angle_gamma   90.00
#
_symmetry.space_group_name_H-M   'P 1'
#
loop_
_entity.id
_entity.type
_entity.pdbx_description
1 polymer ?
#
loop_
_entity_poly.entity_id
_entity_poly.type
_entity_poly.pdbx_seq_one_letter_code
_entity_poly.pdbx_strand_id
1 'polypeptide(L)' 'MLLSEARLAGMTDYIELPVSHFGLLLSRQVARQYLQFLKEGRFSH' A
#
# COMPACT_ATOMS: atom_id res chain seq x y z
N MET A 1 -11.65 1.37 9.01
CA MET A 1 -11.50 1.63 7.57
C MET A 1 -11.60 0.29 6.87
N LEU A 2 -12.59 0.10 6.02
CA LEU A 2 -12.82 -1.16 5.31
C LEU A 2 -11.86 -1.23 4.13
N LEU A 3 -11.22 -2.39 3.94
CA LEU A 3 -10.26 -2.63 2.86
C LEU A 3 -10.83 -2.32 1.46
N SER A 4 -12.16 -2.42 1.34
CA SER A 4 -12.95 -2.14 0.15
C SER A 4 -12.90 -0.67 -0.30
N GLU A 5 -12.60 0.29 0.57
CA GLU A 5 -12.50 1.72 0.20
C GLU A 5 -11.22 2.04 -0.57
N ALA A 6 -10.17 1.22 -0.42
CA ALA A 6 -8.87 1.48 -1.04
C ALA A 6 -8.72 0.86 -2.44
N ARG A 7 -9.69 0.06 -2.90
CA ARG A 7 -9.69 -0.53 -4.25
C ARG A 7 -10.43 0.40 -5.21
N LEU A 8 -9.69 1.00 -6.13
CA LEU A 8 -10.22 1.87 -7.19
C LEU A 8 -10.33 1.10 -8.51
N ALA A 9 -11.37 1.40 -9.28
CA ALA A 9 -11.51 0.86 -10.64
C ALA A 9 -10.33 1.31 -11.52
N GLY A 10 -9.70 0.36 -12.20
CA GLY A 10 -8.53 0.64 -13.06
C GLY A 10 -7.18 0.65 -12.32
N MET A 11 -7.13 0.33 -11.03
CA MET A 11 -5.85 0.04 -10.36
C MET A 11 -5.13 -1.11 -11.06
N THR A 12 -3.85 -0.91 -11.36
CA THR A 12 -2.98 -1.91 -11.99
C THR A 12 -2.25 -2.78 -10.98
N ASP A 13 -2.14 -2.34 -9.73
CA ASP A 13 -1.47 -3.06 -8.65
C ASP A 13 -1.98 -2.60 -7.26
N TYR A 14 -1.93 -3.49 -6.27
CA TYR A 14 -2.28 -3.21 -4.88
C TYR A 14 -1.60 -4.23 -3.95
N ILE A 15 -1.41 -3.87 -2.68
CA ILE A 15 -0.93 -4.78 -1.64
C ILE A 15 -1.72 -4.60 -0.35
N GLU A 16 -1.88 -5.68 0.40
CA GLU A 16 -2.51 -5.67 1.72
C GLU A 16 -1.44 -5.92 2.78
N LEU A 17 -1.36 -5.02 3.77
CA LEU A 17 -0.39 -5.13 4.86
C LEU A 17 -1.14 -5.21 6.20
N PRO A 18 -0.70 -6.07 7.14
CA PRO A 18 -1.37 -6.24 8.43
C PRO A 18 -1.03 -5.09 9.40
N VAL A 19 -1.43 -3.87 9.05
CA VAL A 19 -1.22 -2.65 9.84
C VAL A 19 -2.54 -1.94 10.09
N SER A 20 -2.62 -1.21 11.20
CA SER A 20 -3.75 -0.30 11.45
C SER A 20 -3.68 0.90 10.50
N HIS A 21 -4.76 1.69 10.45
CA HIS A 21 -4.79 2.93 9.66
C HIS A 21 -3.68 3.91 10.07
N PHE A 22 -3.46 4.12 11.38
CA PHE A 22 -2.32 4.88 11.88
C PHE A 22 -0.97 4.22 11.54
N GLY A 23 -0.94 2.90 11.46
CA GLY A 23 0.21 2.14 11.01
C GLY A 23 0.62 2.44 9.57
N LEU A 24 -0.28 2.90 8.69
CA LEU A 24 0.08 3.34 7.33
C LEU A 24 1.06 4.52 7.34
N LEU A 25 0.97 5.41 8.34
CA LEU A 25 1.79 6.61 8.43
C LEU A 25 3.17 6.33 9.06
N LEU A 26 3.25 5.40 10.01
CA LEU A 26 4.43 5.21 10.85
C LEU A 26 5.18 3.90 10.56
N SER A 27 4.60 2.98 9.79
CA SER A 27 5.22 1.68 9.53
C SER A 27 6.36 1.78 8.53
N ARG A 28 7.54 1.31 8.96
CA ARG A 28 8.69 1.15 8.06
C ARG A 28 8.42 0.18 6.92
N GLN A 29 7.55 -0.83 7.12
CA GLN A 29 7.16 -1.76 6.04
C GLN A 29 6.35 -1.05 4.96
N VAL A 30 5.41 -0.19 5.35
CA VAL A 30 4.61 0.61 4.43
C VAL A 30 5.50 1.57 3.66
N ALA A 31 6.42 2.28 4.34
CA ALA A 31 7.36 3.19 3.68
C ALA A 31 8.20 2.50 2.60
N ARG A 32 8.67 1.28 2.83
CA ARG A 32 9.42 0.51 1.82
C ARG A 32 8.57 0.21 0.58
N GLN A 33 7.33 -0.22 0.77
CA GLN A 33 6.41 -0.53 -0.33
C GLN A 33 6.09 0.72 -1.15
N TYR A 34 5.87 1.87 -0.49
CA TYR A 34 5.69 3.14 -1.19
C TYR A 34 6.93 3.54 -2.00
N LEU A 35 8.13 3.46 -1.43
CA LEU A 35 9.36 3.79 -2.14
C LEU A 35 9.59 2.87 -3.35
N GLN A 36 9.26 1.58 -3.25
CA GLN A 36 9.31 0.65 -4.36
C GLN A 36 8.33 1.05 -5.46
N PHE A 37 7.07 1.30 -5.09
CA PHE A 37 6.03 1.69 -6.05
C PHE A 37 6.39 2.98 -6.79
N LEU A 38 6.92 3.99 -6.08
CA LEU A 38 7.34 5.24 -6.71
C LEU A 38 8.52 5.07 -7.68
N LYS A 39 9.36 4.05 -7.49
CA LYS A 39 10.51 3.78 -8.36
C LYS A 39 10.13 2.90 -9.55
N GLU A 40 9.36 1.86 -9.32
CA GLU A 40 9.13 0.77 -10.28
C GLU A 40 7.70 0.73 -10.83
N GLY A 41 6.79 1.57 -10.30
CA GLY A 41 5.37 1.58 -10.67
C GLY A 41 4.56 0.39 -10.14
N ARG A 42 5.13 -0.44 -9.25
CA ARG A 42 4.50 -1.62 -8.65
C ARG A 42 5.01 -1.90 -7.24
N PHE A 43 4.18 -2.52 -6.42
CA PHE A 43 4.56 -3.03 -5.10
C PHE A 43 5.44 -4.28 -5.22
N SER A 44 6.17 -4.57 -4.14
CA SER A 44 6.88 -5.84 -4.01
C SER A 44 5.98 -6.84 -3.30
N HIS A 45 5.34 -7.71 -4.07
CA HIS A 45 4.64 -8.91 -3.58
C HIS A 45 5.59 -9.92 -2.93
#